data_AF-A0A7R7GY35-F1
#
_entry.id   AF-A0A7R7GY35-F1
#
_cell.length_a   1.000
_cell.length_b   1.000
_cell.length_c   1.000
_cell.angle_alpha   90.00
_cell.angle_beta   90.00
_cell.angle_gamma   90.00
#
_symmetry.space_group_name_H-M   'P 1'
#
loop_
_entity.id
_entity.type
_entity.pdbx_description
1 polymer ?
#
loop_
_entity_poly.entity_id
_entity_poly.type
_entity_poly.pdbx_seq_one_letter_code
_entity_poly.pdbx_strand_id
1 'polypeptide(L)'
;MPNIERRTLLCAIAAAFVAAAGRAAAAGAEPVRWKIPLAPLPTVAGVLTRLPGSGNKLALTVDDGASVPVVGAFAQFCRDSGTRLTFFRHRYSPVVVGQRTRAAATG
;
A
#
# COMPACT_ATOMS: atom_id res chain seq x y z
N MET A 1 -29.48 -6.74 33.56
CA MET A 1 -28.40 -6.92 32.56
C MET A 1 -27.11 -6.47 33.25
N PRO A 2 -26.10 -7.33 33.43
CA PRO A 2 -24.84 -6.89 34.04
C PRO A 2 -24.22 -5.81 33.14
N ASN A 3 -24.03 -4.61 33.69
CA ASN A 3 -23.43 -3.51 32.94
C ASN A 3 -21.97 -3.88 32.63
N ILE A 4 -21.63 -3.95 31.34
CA ILE A 4 -20.24 -4.09 30.92
C ILE A 4 -19.53 -2.78 31.26
N GLU A 5 -18.60 -2.87 32.21
CA GLU A 5 -17.73 -1.77 32.60
C GLU A 5 -16.99 -1.20 31.38
N ARG A 6 -17.00 0.14 31.23
CA ARG A 6 -16.34 0.83 30.10
C ARG A 6 -14.87 0.44 29.99
N ARG A 7 -14.21 0.23 31.12
CA ARG A 7 -12.81 -0.19 31.18
C ARG A 7 -12.63 -1.61 30.63
N THR A 8 -13.53 -2.52 30.96
CA THR A 8 -13.54 -3.90 30.45
C THR A 8 -13.77 -3.92 28.95
N LEU A 9 -14.70 -3.11 28.43
CA LEU A 9 -14.93 -2.96 27.00
C LEU A 9 -13.70 -2.40 26.26
N LEU A 10 -13.10 -1.34 26.78
CA LEU A 10 -11.91 -0.73 26.19
C LEU A 10 -10.70 -1.67 26.20
N CYS A 11 -10.50 -2.42 27.29
CA CYS A 11 -9.45 -3.45 27.36
C CYS A 11 -9.69 -4.58 26.36
N ALA A 12 -10.93 -5.04 26.17
CA ALA A 12 -11.26 -6.07 25.19
C ALA A 12 -11.02 -5.61 23.75
N ILE A 13 -11.40 -4.36 23.42
CA ILE A 13 -11.13 -3.77 22.12
C ILE A 13 -9.63 -3.63 21.89
N ALA A 14 -8.88 -3.08 22.84
CA ALA A 14 -7.43 -2.94 22.74
C ALA A 14 -6.73 -4.30 22.56
N ALA A 15 -7.15 -5.33 23.32
CA ALA A 15 -6.64 -6.68 23.19
C ALA A 15 -6.94 -7.28 21.80
N ALA A 16 -8.14 -7.06 21.26
CA ALA A 16 -8.50 -7.50 19.92
C ALA A 16 -7.66 -6.80 18.83
N PHE A 17 -7.40 -5.49 18.96
CA PHE A 17 -6.51 -4.75 18.05
C PHE A 17 -5.07 -5.26 18.11
N VAL A 18 -4.52 -5.48 19.31
CA VAL A 18 -3.16 -6.02 19.50
C VAL A 18 -3.05 -7.42 18.90
N ALA A 19 -4.04 -8.28 19.15
CA ALA A 19 -4.08 -9.63 18.58
C ALA A 19 -4.16 -9.62 17.05
N ALA A 20 -4.97 -8.73 16.46
CA ALA A 20 -5.08 -8.58 15.01
C ALA A 20 -3.78 -8.08 14.37
N ALA A 21 -3.12 -7.09 14.98
CA ALA A 21 -1.83 -6.58 14.53
C ALA A 21 -0.72 -7.66 14.57
N GLY A 22 -0.71 -8.47 15.64
CA GLY A 22 0.22 -9.61 15.75
C GLY A 22 -0.01 -10.69 14.70
N ARG A 23 -1.27 -10.97 14.34
CA ARG A 23 -1.62 -11.94 13.28
C ARG A 23 -1.16 -11.47 11.90
N ALA A 24 -1.30 -10.17 11.60
CA ALA A 24 -0.84 -9.57 10.35
C ALA A 24 0.69 -9.61 10.22
N ALA A 25 1.41 -9.45 11.33
CA ALA A 25 2.87 -9.58 11.37
C ALA A 25 3.35 -11.05 11.28
N ALA A 26 2.56 -12.01 11.78
CA ALA A 26 2.88 -13.43 11.76
C ALA A 26 2.48 -14.14 10.44
N ALA A 27 1.58 -13.54 9.66
CA ALA A 27 1.36 -13.93 8.27
C ALA A 27 2.57 -13.47 7.43
N GLY A 28 3.72 -14.13 7.61
CA GLY A 28 4.85 -13.95 6.72
C GLY A 28 4.37 -14.27 5.31
N ALA A 29 4.27 -13.25 4.45
CA ALA A 29 4.07 -13.50 3.05
C ALA A 29 5.34 -14.19 2.56
N GLU A 30 5.24 -15.48 2.27
CA GLU A 30 6.21 -16.15 1.41
C GLU A 30 6.44 -15.23 0.19
N PRO A 31 7.69 -14.88 -0.14
CA PRO A 31 7.96 -13.98 -1.24
C PRO A 31 7.42 -14.62 -2.50
N VAL A 32 6.27 -14.12 -2.96
CA VAL A 32 5.65 -14.66 -4.16
C VAL A 32 6.59 -14.31 -5.31
N ARG A 33 7.22 -15.35 -5.88
CA ARG A 33 8.11 -15.19 -7.03
C ARG A 33 7.28 -14.97 -8.29
N TRP A 34 6.89 -13.72 -8.51
CA TRP A 34 6.18 -13.31 -9.71
C TRP A 34 7.10 -13.38 -10.93
N LYS A 35 6.72 -14.17 -11.94
CA LYS A 35 7.29 -14.04 -13.28
C LYS A 35 6.63 -12.83 -13.94
N ILE A 36 7.27 -11.67 -13.84
CA ILE A 36 6.83 -10.47 -14.58
C ILE A 36 7.31 -10.66 -16.03
N PRO A 37 6.41 -10.77 -17.02
CA PRO A 37 6.83 -10.71 -18.41
C PRO A 37 7.43 -9.31 -18.65
N LEU A 38 8.73 -9.24 -18.94
CA LEU A 38 9.40 -8.00 -19.36
C LEU A 38 9.11 -7.67 -20.83
N ALA A 39 8.55 -8.62 -21.58
CA ALA A 39 8.10 -8.36 -22.94
C ALA A 39 6.93 -7.37 -22.92
N PRO A 40 6.89 -6.40 -23.86
CA PRO A 40 5.72 -5.57 -24.07
C PRO A 40 4.49 -6.47 -24.25
N LEU A 41 3.53 -6.34 -23.34
CA LEU A 41 2.23 -6.97 -23.55
C LEU A 41 1.55 -6.26 -24.72
N PRO A 42 0.85 -6.98 -25.61
CA PRO A 42 0.08 -6.35 -26.67
C PRO A 42 -0.84 -5.33 -26.03
N THR A 43 -0.63 -4.06 -26.37
CA THR A 43 -1.46 -2.99 -25.83
C THR A 43 -2.86 -3.21 -26.37
N VAL A 44 -3.82 -3.46 -25.48
CA VAL A 44 -5.22 -3.44 -25.88
C VAL A 44 -5.49 -1.99 -26.28
N ALA A 45 -5.73 -1.74 -27.56
CA ALA A 45 -6.08 -0.42 -28.03
C ALA A 45 -7.45 -0.02 -27.41
N GLY A 46 -7.50 1.14 -26.74
CA GLY A 46 -8.72 1.68 -26.13
C GLY A 46 -8.78 1.58 -24.60
N VAL A 47 -9.95 1.94 -24.05
CA VAL A 47 -10.19 1.98 -22.61
C VAL A 47 -10.44 0.57 -22.06
N LEU A 48 -9.65 0.16 -21.07
CA LEU A 48 -9.89 -1.07 -20.32
C LEU A 48 -10.92 -0.82 -19.21
N THR A 49 -12.16 -1.25 -19.44
CA THR A 49 -13.24 -1.17 -18.43
C THR A 49 -13.35 -2.43 -17.57
N ARG A 50 -12.62 -3.50 -17.92
CA ARG A 50 -12.58 -4.76 -17.17
C ARG A 50 -11.21 -5.42 -17.32
N LEU A 51 -10.80 -6.18 -16.30
CA LEU A 51 -9.59 -7.00 -16.38
C LEU A 51 -9.76 -8.18 -17.34
N PRO A 52 -8.76 -8.45 -18.20
CA PRO A 52 -8.82 -9.56 -19.13
C PRO A 52 -8.74 -10.94 -18.43
N GLY A 53 -9.39 -11.91 -19.07
CA GLY A 53 -9.48 -13.29 -18.62
C GLY A 53 -10.62 -13.56 -17.62
N SER A 54 -10.77 -14.83 -17.25
CA SER A 54 -11.75 -15.30 -16.27
C SER A 54 -11.20 -15.23 -14.83
N GLY A 55 -12.10 -15.31 -13.84
CA GLY A 55 -11.78 -15.38 -12.42
C GLY A 55 -12.08 -14.10 -11.62
N ASN A 56 -11.94 -14.20 -10.30
CA ASN A 56 -12.16 -13.09 -9.37
C ASN A 56 -10.88 -12.26 -9.22
N LYS A 57 -10.65 -11.35 -10.17
CA LYS A 57 -9.47 -10.48 -10.19
C LYS A 57 -9.83 -9.06 -9.79
N LEU A 58 -8.97 -8.45 -8.99
CA LEU A 58 -8.99 -7.03 -8.68
C LEU A 58 -7.65 -6.41 -9.09
N ALA A 59 -7.69 -5.21 -9.65
CA ALA A 59 -6.50 -4.41 -9.93
C ALA A 59 -6.53 -3.17 -9.04
N LEU A 60 -5.53 -3.05 -8.20
CA LEU A 60 -5.34 -1.90 -7.33
C LEU A 60 -4.44 -0.89 -8.07
N THR A 61 -4.95 0.33 -8.22
CA THR A 61 -4.27 1.41 -8.93
C THR A 61 -4.07 2.60 -8.00
N VAL A 62 -2.91 3.24 -8.07
CA VAL A 62 -2.58 4.45 -7.30
C VAL A 62 -2.34 5.59 -8.29
N ASP A 63 -3.14 6.65 -8.20
CA ASP A 63 -2.93 7.89 -8.96
C ASP A 63 -2.09 8.90 -8.15
N ASP A 64 -1.48 9.90 -8.81
CA ASP A 64 -0.84 11.08 -8.19
C ASP A 64 0.30 10.84 -7.17
N GLY A 65 0.77 9.61 -7.01
CA GLY A 65 1.69 9.26 -5.91
C GLY A 65 3.13 9.70 -6.14
N ALA A 66 3.50 10.96 -5.85
CA ALA A 66 4.87 11.47 -6.07
C ALA A 66 5.77 11.64 -4.84
N SER A 67 5.19 11.54 -3.65
CA SER A 67 5.95 11.56 -2.41
C SER A 67 6.83 10.31 -2.31
N VAL A 68 8.15 10.50 -2.32
CA VAL A 68 9.14 9.42 -2.17
C VAL A 68 8.86 8.55 -0.93
N PRO A 69 8.65 9.10 0.29
CA PRO A 69 8.39 8.25 1.45
C PRO A 69 7.09 7.44 1.32
N VAL A 70 6.05 7.99 0.68
CA VAL A 70 4.78 7.26 0.46
C VAL A 70 4.95 6.13 -0.54
N VAL A 71 5.63 6.39 -1.67
CA VAL A 71 5.93 5.34 -2.66
C VAL A 71 6.82 4.25 -2.04
N GLY A 72 7.78 4.65 -1.20
CA GLY A 72 8.61 3.72 -0.42
C GLY A 72 7.78 2.83 0.51
N ALA A 73 6.83 3.41 1.24
CA ALA A 73 5.91 2.66 2.10
C ALA A 73 5.04 1.68 1.31
N PHE A 74 4.49 2.08 0.15
CA PHE A 74 3.76 1.17 -0.72
C PHE A 74 4.64 0.06 -1.27
N ALA A 75 5.89 0.36 -1.66
CA ALA A 75 6.83 -0.65 -2.15
C ALA A 75 7.17 -1.67 -1.04
N GLN A 76 7.35 -1.21 0.20
CA GLN A 76 7.51 -2.10 1.34
C GLN A 76 6.26 -2.96 1.58
N PHE A 77 5.07 -2.36 1.61
CA PHE A 77 3.82 -3.11 1.72
C PHE A 77 3.67 -4.19 0.63
N CYS A 78 3.97 -3.88 -0.63
CA CYS A 78 3.92 -4.84 -1.73
C CYS A 78 4.91 -5.99 -1.54
N ARG A 79 6.13 -5.71 -1.04
CA ARG A 79 7.12 -6.75 -0.74
C ARG A 79 6.67 -7.64 0.42
N ASP A 80 6.17 -7.04 1.49
CA ASP A 80 5.84 -7.72 2.74
C ASP A 80 4.53 -8.50 2.65
N SER A 81 3.61 -8.13 1.74
CA SER A 81 2.31 -8.79 1.57
C SER A 81 2.18 -9.62 0.30
N GLY A 82 3.10 -9.46 -0.66
CA GLY A 82 2.94 -9.99 -2.02
C GLY A 82 1.89 -9.26 -2.87
N THR A 83 1.28 -8.17 -2.37
CA THR A 83 0.30 -7.38 -3.11
C THR A 83 0.89 -6.74 -4.37
N ARG A 84 0.09 -6.59 -5.42
CA ARG A 84 0.46 -5.92 -6.67
C ARG A 84 -0.31 -4.60 -6.84
N LEU A 85 0.42 -3.53 -7.10
CA LEU A 85 -0.11 -2.19 -7.37
C LEU A 85 0.35 -1.70 -8.75
N THR A 86 -0.49 -0.93 -9.43
CA THR A 86 -0.12 -0.17 -10.63
C THR A 86 -0.14 1.32 -10.31
N PHE A 87 0.96 2.03 -10.58
CA PHE A 87 1.05 3.46 -10.33
C PHE A 87 0.83 4.26 -11.61
N PHE A 88 -0.18 5.12 -11.62
CA PHE A 88 -0.35 6.16 -12.63
C PHE A 88 0.21 7.45 -12.05
N ARG A 89 1.24 7.99 -12.68
CA ARG A 89 1.96 9.17 -12.21
C ARG A 89 1.62 10.34 -13.11
N HIS A 90 1.24 11.46 -12.51
CA HIS A 90 1.08 12.71 -13.24
C HIS A 90 2.44 13.32 -13.61
N ARG A 91 2.49 13.98 -14.77
CA ARG A 91 3.71 14.63 -15.28
C ARG A 91 4.21 15.80 -14.42
N TYR A 92 3.33 16.43 -13.63
CA TYR A 92 3.64 17.67 -12.91
C TYR A 92 3.92 17.49 -11.42
N SER A 93 3.89 16.27 -10.90
CA SER A 93 4.21 16.05 -9.50
C SER A 93 5.74 16.05 -9.34
N PRO A 94 6.37 17.11 -8.78
CA PRO A 94 7.79 17.06 -8.53
C PRO A 94 8.05 15.88 -7.58
N VAL A 95 9.03 15.04 -7.91
CA VAL A 95 9.62 14.17 -6.90
C VAL A 95 10.16 15.11 -5.84
N VAL A 96 9.46 15.24 -4.71
CA VAL A 96 9.95 16.01 -3.56
C VAL A 96 11.07 15.17 -2.95
N VAL A 97 12.25 15.26 -3.56
CA VAL A 97 13.52 14.87 -2.94
C VAL A 97 13.69 15.84 -1.77
N GLY A 98 13.79 15.29 -0.56
CA GLY A 98 13.58 16.00 0.70
C GLY A 98 14.06 17.45 0.72
N GLN A 99 13.18 18.35 1.14
CA GLN A 99 13.59 19.69 1.52
C GLN A 99 14.56 19.56 2.70
N ARG A 100 15.86 19.72 2.41
CA ARG A 100 16.81 20.10 3.46
C ARG A 100 16.37 21.48 3.95
N THR A 101 15.83 21.53 5.16
CA THR A 101 15.60 22.75 5.92
C THR A 101 16.88 23.60 5.85
N ARG A 102 16.87 24.68 5.06
CA ARG A 102 17.84 25.75 5.24
C ARG A 102 17.48 26.42 6.56
N ALA A 103 18.20 26.05 7.62
CA ALA A 103 18.25 26.89 8.80
C ALA A 103 18.73 28.27 8.36
N ALA A 104 17.92 29.30 8.61
CA ALA A 104 18.33 30.67 8.44
C ALA A 104 19.51 30.93 9.39
N ALA A 105 20.69 31.11 8.82
CA ALA A 105 21.78 31.78 9.52
C ALA A 105 21.43 33.27 9.55
N THR A 106 20.85 33.72 10.66
CA THR A 106 20.82 35.13 11.01
C THR A 106 22.14 35.43 11.70
N GLY A 107 22.88 36.40 11.16
CA GLY A 107 24.11 36.93 11.73
C GLY A 107 23.89 37.85 12.92
#